data_AF-A0A8J2M932-F1
#
_entry.id   AF-A0A8J2M932-F1
#
_cell.length_a   1.000
_cell.length_b   1.000
_cell.length_c   1.000
_cell.angle_alpha   90.00
_cell.angle_beta   90.00
_cell.angle_gamma   90.00
#
_symmetry.space_group_name_H-M   'P 1'
#
loop_
_entity.id
_entity.type
_entity.pdbx_description
1 polymer ?
#
loop_
_entity_poly.entity_id
_entity_poly.type
_entity_poly.pdbx_seq_one_letter_code
_entity_poly.pdbx_strand_id
1 'polypeptide(L)'
;MTERPSETANHQRLAEMFVHLTPLGARIPYSISIDNQQNIWVATKGGLFKIDRFGKLLFQEKNDFAKKAEPFCQVLLYENRIIYAYSECMSSLTLLKVMKLDGETISEQFVDGKIQSLSVNNRGDMFLTKRVKGEDSIIYSSNVCCPTCWNEVICEDEYVFQTICALSSDLLVVSTCTSPINIYSRQSLRLISVTKGKVIKSFSKEGKEDGQIFFPLSIQKYGSDILVLDKTGRIQQFTQDGDFVRVATKIDAYLGNAFVVDDSMALIACSGIVLDNDNKTICDDWLEKVPLDGSKWLPDTDFVDKKE
;
A
#
# COMPACT_ATOMS: atom_id res chain seq x y z
N MET A 1 11.61 -13.49 16.32
CA MET A 1 10.86 -12.78 17.39
C MET A 1 9.39 -13.02 17.10
N THR A 2 8.65 -13.63 18.02
CA THR A 2 7.19 -13.69 17.92
C THR A 2 6.67 -12.27 18.06
N GLU A 3 5.96 -11.77 17.05
CA GLU A 3 5.29 -10.48 17.13
C GLU A 3 4.30 -10.52 18.31
N ARG A 4 4.35 -9.51 19.18
CA ARG A 4 3.38 -9.41 20.27
C ARG A 4 2.03 -9.04 19.66
N PRO A 5 0.92 -9.57 20.21
CA PRO A 5 -0.41 -9.11 19.81
C PRO A 5 -0.51 -7.58 19.92
N SER A 6 -1.24 -6.97 18.99
CA SER A 6 -1.53 -5.54 19.08
C SER A 6 -2.34 -5.24 20.34
N GLU A 7 -2.06 -4.11 20.98
CA GLU A 7 -2.78 -3.68 22.17
C GLU A 7 -4.07 -2.94 21.78
N THR A 8 -4.07 -2.17 20.68
CA THR A 8 -5.24 -1.41 20.19
C THR A 8 -6.24 -2.29 19.47
N ALA A 9 -5.78 -3.30 18.73
CA ALA A 9 -6.60 -4.01 17.75
C ALA A 9 -7.37 -5.22 18.29
N ASN A 10 -7.53 -5.34 19.61
CA ASN A 10 -8.28 -6.42 20.25
C ASN A 10 -9.80 -6.13 20.20
N HIS A 11 -10.44 -5.97 21.36
CA HIS A 11 -11.88 -5.72 21.45
C HIS A 11 -12.29 -4.36 20.86
N GLN A 12 -11.43 -3.34 20.97
CA GLN A 12 -11.67 -2.02 20.40
C GLN A 12 -11.86 -2.10 18.88
N ARG A 13 -10.98 -2.82 18.16
CA ARG A 13 -11.15 -3.10 16.72
C ARG A 13 -12.46 -3.81 16.41
N LEU A 14 -12.92 -4.77 17.20
CA LEU A 14 -14.19 -5.46 16.93
C LEU A 14 -15.38 -4.50 16.94
N ALA A 15 -15.32 -3.42 17.73
CA ALA A 15 -16.34 -2.39 17.79
C ALA A 15 -16.17 -1.30 16.72
N GLU A 16 -14.93 -1.01 16.33
CA GLU A 16 -14.59 0.15 15.49
C GLU A 16 -14.32 -0.21 14.02
N MET A 17 -13.95 -1.47 13.72
CA MET A 17 -13.49 -1.82 12.37
C MET A 17 -14.57 -1.57 11.34
N PHE A 18 -14.14 -1.02 10.22
CA PHE A 18 -15.05 -0.67 9.16
C PHE A 18 -15.48 -1.88 8.32
N VAL A 19 -14.54 -2.76 7.93
CA VAL A 19 -14.86 -4.00 7.19
C VAL A 19 -13.98 -5.15 7.64
N HIS A 20 -14.59 -6.27 8.04
CA HIS A 20 -13.87 -7.50 8.37
C HIS A 20 -13.55 -8.30 7.10
N LEU A 21 -12.26 -8.39 6.72
CA LEU A 21 -11.83 -8.99 5.46
C LEU A 21 -11.63 -10.51 5.54
N THR A 22 -11.15 -11.01 6.69
CA THR A 22 -10.85 -12.44 6.87
C THR A 22 -12.01 -13.38 6.52
N PRO A 23 -13.27 -13.13 6.97
CA PRO A 23 -14.40 -14.00 6.63
C PRO A 23 -14.75 -14.01 5.14
N LEU A 24 -14.42 -12.94 4.42
CA LEU A 24 -14.62 -12.85 2.96
C LEU A 24 -13.57 -13.68 2.19
N GLY A 25 -12.48 -14.07 2.85
CA GLY A 25 -11.32 -14.71 2.23
C GLY A 25 -10.28 -13.70 1.71
N ALA A 26 -10.47 -12.41 1.96
CA ALA A 26 -9.58 -11.32 1.57
C ALA A 26 -8.37 -11.23 2.52
N ARG A 27 -7.48 -12.23 2.42
CA ARG A 27 -6.38 -12.45 3.37
C ARG A 27 -5.13 -11.67 2.99
N ILE A 28 -4.52 -10.99 3.97
CA ILE A 28 -3.28 -10.22 3.84
C ILE A 28 -3.41 -9.16 2.72
N PRO A 29 -4.16 -8.06 2.97
CA PRO A 29 -4.30 -6.97 2.03
C PRO A 29 -3.00 -6.18 1.87
N TYR A 30 -2.58 -5.95 0.63
CA TYR A 30 -1.35 -5.21 0.29
C TYR A 30 -1.61 -3.86 -0.35
N SER A 31 -2.78 -3.67 -0.97
CA SER A 31 -3.11 -2.45 -1.71
C SER A 31 -4.62 -2.28 -1.74
N ILE A 32 -5.05 -1.03 -1.73
CA ILE A 32 -6.45 -0.64 -1.78
C ILE A 32 -6.64 0.54 -2.72
N SER A 33 -7.84 0.66 -3.28
CA SER A 33 -8.26 1.79 -4.11
C SER A 33 -9.75 2.06 -3.93
N ILE A 34 -10.19 3.30 -4.15
CA ILE A 34 -11.60 3.68 -4.08
C ILE A 34 -12.03 4.07 -5.49
N ASP A 35 -13.10 3.47 -6.00
CA ASP A 35 -13.67 3.83 -7.31
C ASP A 35 -14.57 5.07 -7.24
N ASN A 36 -14.96 5.58 -8.41
CA ASN A 36 -15.81 6.77 -8.52
C ASN A 36 -17.22 6.62 -7.90
N GLN A 37 -17.63 5.39 -7.58
CA GLN A 37 -18.89 5.08 -6.91
C GLN A 37 -18.71 4.89 -5.39
N GLN A 38 -17.52 5.21 -4.85
CA GLN A 38 -17.15 5.01 -3.46
C GLN A 38 -17.11 3.53 -3.03
N ASN A 39 -16.93 2.62 -3.99
CA ASN A 39 -16.63 1.22 -3.67
C ASN A 39 -15.13 1.06 -3.49
N ILE A 40 -14.78 0.19 -2.56
CA ILE A 40 -13.42 -0.12 -2.16
C ILE A 40 -12.97 -1.39 -2.86
N TRP A 41 -11.84 -1.28 -3.55
CA TRP A 41 -11.13 -2.40 -4.13
C TRP A 41 -9.95 -2.76 -3.24
N VAL A 42 -9.79 -4.05 -2.95
CA VAL A 42 -8.75 -4.57 -2.06
C VAL A 42 -8.00 -5.69 -2.78
N ALA A 43 -6.70 -5.49 -3.03
CA ALA A 43 -5.81 -6.53 -3.53
C ALA A 43 -5.13 -7.23 -2.36
N THR A 44 -5.32 -8.54 -2.29
CA THR A 44 -4.91 -9.39 -1.17
C THR A 44 -4.23 -10.65 -1.69
N LYS A 45 -3.57 -11.41 -0.80
CA LYS A 45 -3.13 -12.76 -1.17
C LYS A 45 -4.30 -13.69 -1.48
N GLY A 46 -5.46 -13.45 -0.87
CA GLY A 46 -6.71 -14.16 -1.13
C GLY A 46 -7.39 -13.79 -2.45
N GLY A 47 -6.82 -12.87 -3.23
CA GLY A 47 -7.38 -12.40 -4.51
C GLY A 47 -7.80 -10.93 -4.48
N LEU A 48 -8.65 -10.54 -5.44
CA LEU A 48 -9.17 -9.19 -5.60
C LEU A 48 -10.63 -9.11 -5.13
N PHE A 49 -10.95 -8.11 -4.32
CA PHE A 49 -12.30 -7.92 -3.76
C PHE A 49 -12.79 -6.51 -4.00
N LYS A 50 -14.09 -6.38 -4.31
CA LYS A 50 -14.80 -5.09 -4.39
C LYS A 50 -15.88 -5.07 -3.32
N ILE A 51 -15.89 -4.03 -2.52
CA ILE A 51 -16.77 -3.86 -1.36
C ILE A 51 -17.41 -2.48 -1.45
N ASP A 52 -18.70 -2.34 -1.17
CA ASP A 52 -19.32 -1.02 -1.15
C ASP A 52 -18.91 -0.21 0.11
N ARG A 53 -19.30 1.06 0.15
CA ARG A 53 -19.06 1.95 1.29
C ARG A 53 -19.75 1.54 2.61
N PHE A 54 -20.52 0.46 2.61
CA PHE A 54 -21.20 -0.09 3.77
C PHE A 54 -20.64 -1.46 4.18
N GLY A 55 -19.56 -1.92 3.54
CA GLY A 55 -18.92 -3.20 3.86
C GLY A 55 -19.54 -4.40 3.15
N LYS A 56 -20.48 -4.21 2.22
CA LYS A 56 -21.08 -5.31 1.47
C LYS A 56 -20.18 -5.71 0.30
N LEU A 57 -19.89 -7.01 0.19
CA LEU A 57 -19.18 -7.57 -0.95
C LEU A 57 -20.00 -7.44 -2.24
N LEU A 58 -19.40 -6.83 -3.27
CA LEU A 58 -20.00 -6.64 -4.60
C LEU A 58 -19.40 -7.55 -5.67
N PHE A 59 -18.08 -7.77 -5.61
CA PHE A 59 -17.35 -8.60 -6.56
C PHE A 59 -16.14 -9.25 -5.88
N GLN A 60 -15.74 -10.42 -6.36
CA GLN A 60 -14.50 -11.07 -5.95
C GLN A 60 -13.90 -11.92 -7.08
N GLU A 61 -12.58 -11.91 -7.18
CA GLU A 61 -11.78 -12.90 -7.89
C GLU A 61 -10.93 -13.63 -6.84
N LYS A 62 -11.39 -14.80 -6.38
CA LYS A 62 -10.77 -15.53 -5.27
C LYS A 62 -9.50 -16.26 -5.70
N ASN A 63 -8.53 -16.27 -4.80
CA ASN A 63 -7.39 -17.17 -4.81
C ASN A 63 -7.44 -18.11 -3.60
N ASP A 64 -7.81 -19.37 -3.85
CA ASP A 64 -7.87 -20.40 -2.81
C ASP A 64 -6.49 -20.81 -2.29
N PHE A 65 -5.41 -20.43 -2.99
CA PHE A 65 -4.02 -20.75 -2.65
C PHE A 65 -3.25 -19.52 -2.15
N ALA A 66 -3.82 -18.74 -1.23
CA ALA A 66 -3.18 -17.54 -0.66
C ALA A 66 -1.75 -17.76 -0.13
N LYS A 67 -1.41 -18.98 0.32
CA LYS A 67 -0.04 -19.34 0.75
C LYS A 67 0.97 -19.33 -0.40
N LYS A 68 0.52 -19.56 -1.63
CA LYS A 68 1.34 -19.48 -2.85
C LYS A 68 1.36 -18.06 -3.43
N ALA A 69 0.53 -17.13 -2.97
CA ALA A 69 0.58 -15.76 -3.46
C ALA A 69 1.83 -15.03 -2.95
N GLU A 70 2.52 -14.36 -3.87
CA GLU A 70 3.62 -13.46 -3.53
C GLU A 70 3.10 -12.19 -2.83
N PRO A 71 3.90 -11.57 -1.95
CA PRO A 71 3.62 -10.23 -1.43
C PRO A 71 3.44 -9.16 -2.50
N PHE A 72 2.83 -8.04 -2.11
CA PHE A 72 2.68 -6.80 -2.90
C PHE A 72 1.66 -6.85 -4.03
N CYS A 73 0.55 -7.56 -3.87
CA CYS A 73 -0.61 -7.43 -4.76
C CYS A 73 -1.02 -5.95 -4.87
N GLN A 74 -1.20 -5.43 -6.08
CA GLN A 74 -1.49 -4.01 -6.33
C GLN A 74 -2.90 -3.84 -6.89
N VAL A 75 -3.62 -2.80 -6.46
CA VAL A 75 -4.84 -2.35 -7.11
C VAL A 75 -4.87 -0.83 -7.22
N LEU A 76 -5.18 -0.31 -8.41
CA LEU A 76 -5.27 1.12 -8.68
C LEU A 76 -6.49 1.44 -9.53
N LEU A 77 -7.07 2.63 -9.34
CA LEU A 77 -8.09 3.19 -10.22
C LEU A 77 -7.46 4.16 -11.22
N TYR A 78 -7.85 4.06 -12.49
CA TYR A 78 -7.60 5.07 -13.52
C TYR A 78 -8.78 5.17 -14.48
N GLU A 79 -9.38 6.36 -14.64
CA GLU A 79 -10.49 6.63 -15.59
C GLU A 79 -11.58 5.53 -15.65
N ASN A 80 -12.06 5.10 -14.47
CA ASN A 80 -13.06 4.02 -14.31
C ASN A 80 -12.59 2.63 -14.72
N ARG A 81 -11.28 2.39 -14.69
CA ARG A 81 -10.65 1.09 -14.87
C ARG A 81 -9.87 0.73 -13.63
N ILE A 82 -9.92 -0.55 -13.29
CA ILE A 82 -9.09 -1.13 -12.24
C ILE A 82 -7.87 -1.75 -12.87
N ILE A 83 -6.70 -1.37 -12.37
CA ILE A 83 -5.43 -1.99 -12.70
C ILE A 83 -5.10 -2.91 -11.53
N TYR A 84 -5.00 -4.21 -11.78
CA TYR A 84 -4.74 -5.22 -10.77
C TYR A 84 -3.47 -6.00 -11.10
N ALA A 85 -2.53 -6.07 -10.16
CA ALA A 85 -1.30 -6.83 -10.30
C ALA A 85 -1.19 -7.92 -9.24
N TYR A 86 -0.91 -9.15 -9.67
CA TYR A 86 -0.84 -10.33 -8.82
C TYR A 86 0.25 -11.30 -9.29
N SER A 87 0.94 -11.94 -8.36
CA SER A 87 1.99 -12.92 -8.68
C SER A 87 1.89 -14.14 -7.78
N GLU A 88 2.21 -15.30 -8.35
CA GLU A 88 2.33 -16.55 -7.61
C GLU A 88 3.79 -16.90 -7.38
N CYS A 89 4.04 -17.58 -6.27
CA CYS A 89 5.34 -18.03 -5.85
C CYS A 89 5.93 -18.93 -6.94
N MET A 90 7.23 -18.76 -7.21
CA MET A 90 8.00 -19.50 -8.22
C MET A 90 7.64 -19.20 -9.69
N SER A 91 6.62 -18.39 -9.98
CA SER A 91 6.29 -18.05 -11.38
C SER A 91 7.33 -17.14 -12.03
N SER A 92 8.05 -16.34 -11.25
CA SER A 92 8.90 -15.22 -11.70
C SER A 92 8.18 -14.18 -12.57
N LEU A 93 6.85 -14.25 -12.69
CA LEU A 93 6.02 -13.36 -13.48
C LEU A 93 4.96 -12.70 -12.60
N THR A 94 4.61 -11.47 -12.93
CA THR A 94 3.46 -10.77 -12.36
C THR A 94 2.37 -10.66 -13.41
N LEU A 95 1.19 -11.21 -13.12
CA LEU A 95 -0.03 -11.00 -13.89
C LEU A 95 -0.48 -9.56 -13.69
N LEU A 96 -0.73 -8.83 -14.78
CA LEU A 96 -1.26 -7.48 -14.76
C LEU A 96 -2.56 -7.46 -15.58
N LYS A 97 -3.66 -7.09 -14.94
CA LYS A 97 -4.98 -6.95 -15.55
C LYS A 97 -5.40 -5.49 -15.57
N VAL A 98 -6.09 -5.10 -16.64
CA VAL A 98 -6.90 -3.88 -16.68
C VAL A 98 -8.34 -4.31 -16.82
N MET A 99 -9.21 -3.86 -15.92
CA MET A 99 -10.58 -4.34 -15.74
C MET A 99 -11.55 -3.17 -15.71
N LYS A 100 -12.81 -3.41 -16.10
CA LYS A 100 -13.93 -2.49 -15.84
C LYS A 100 -14.34 -2.57 -14.37
N LEU A 101 -15.13 -1.60 -13.91
CA LEU A 101 -15.63 -1.56 -12.52
C LEU A 101 -16.62 -2.69 -12.17
N ASP A 102 -17.17 -3.40 -13.16
CA ASP A 102 -18.02 -4.57 -12.96
C ASP A 102 -17.23 -5.88 -12.83
N GLY A 103 -15.90 -5.83 -13.02
CA GLY A 103 -15.01 -7.00 -12.97
C GLY A 103 -14.69 -7.61 -14.33
N GLU A 104 -15.22 -7.09 -15.44
CA GLU A 104 -14.86 -7.58 -16.78
C GLU A 104 -13.40 -7.21 -17.12
N THR A 105 -12.58 -8.20 -17.45
CA THR A 105 -11.19 -7.98 -17.89
C THR A 105 -11.15 -7.41 -19.30
N ILE A 106 -10.54 -6.23 -19.45
CA ILE A 106 -10.30 -5.56 -20.74
C ILE A 106 -9.00 -6.09 -21.36
N SER A 107 -7.96 -6.23 -20.55
CA SER A 107 -6.66 -6.73 -21.00
C SER A 107 -5.95 -7.48 -19.89
N GLU A 108 -5.19 -8.50 -20.27
CA GLU A 108 -4.38 -9.32 -19.38
C GLU A 108 -3.01 -9.55 -20.02
N GLN A 109 -1.96 -9.51 -19.19
CA GLN A 109 -0.59 -9.68 -19.64
C GLN A 109 0.32 -10.09 -18.48
N PHE A 110 1.53 -10.54 -18.82
CA PHE A 110 2.55 -10.90 -17.85
C PHE A 110 3.71 -9.92 -17.91
N VAL A 111 4.12 -9.43 -16.74
CA VAL A 111 5.32 -8.63 -16.53
C VAL A 111 6.38 -9.51 -15.90
N ASP A 112 7.58 -9.55 -16.47
CA ASP A 112 8.70 -10.30 -15.88
C ASP A 112 9.16 -9.67 -14.56
N GLY A 113 9.41 -10.52 -13.58
CA GLY A 113 9.79 -10.16 -12.23
C GLY A 113 8.61 -9.86 -11.33
N LYS A 114 8.94 -9.65 -10.06
CA LYS A 114 7.98 -9.29 -9.02
C LYS A 114 7.84 -7.77 -8.93
N ILE A 115 6.64 -7.28 -9.17
CA ILE A 115 6.30 -5.88 -8.92
C ILE A 115 6.23 -5.64 -7.41
N GLN A 116 6.92 -4.62 -6.90
CA GLN A 116 6.85 -4.22 -5.49
C GLN A 116 5.81 -3.13 -5.24
N SER A 117 5.69 -2.18 -6.17
CA SER A 117 4.72 -1.10 -6.09
C SER A 117 4.38 -0.60 -7.48
N LEU A 118 3.12 -0.16 -7.66
CA LEU A 118 2.61 0.41 -8.90
C LEU A 118 2.00 1.78 -8.61
N SER A 119 2.13 2.72 -9.54
CA SER A 119 1.45 4.01 -9.51
C SER A 119 1.03 4.43 -10.92
N VAL A 120 -0.02 5.23 -11.03
CA VAL A 120 -0.52 5.76 -12.29
C VAL A 120 -0.77 7.25 -12.14
N ASN A 121 -0.36 8.04 -13.13
CA ASN A 121 -0.65 9.47 -13.14
C ASN A 121 -1.95 9.79 -13.88
N ASN A 122 -2.34 11.07 -13.89
CA ASN A 122 -3.58 11.52 -14.53
C ASN A 122 -3.61 11.40 -16.06
N ARG A 123 -2.49 11.06 -16.72
CA ARG A 123 -2.42 10.83 -18.17
C ARG A 123 -2.43 9.33 -18.53
N GLY A 124 -2.49 8.46 -17.52
CA GLY A 124 -2.42 7.01 -17.71
C GLY A 124 -1.01 6.48 -17.88
N ASP A 125 0.02 7.28 -17.57
CA ASP A 125 1.38 6.76 -17.48
C ASP A 125 1.47 5.93 -16.19
N MET A 126 1.81 4.66 -16.33
CA MET A 126 2.02 3.73 -15.24
C MET A 126 3.50 3.64 -14.91
N PHE A 127 3.80 3.54 -13.62
CA PHE A 127 5.15 3.37 -13.10
C PHE A 127 5.17 2.20 -12.12
N LEU A 128 6.10 1.29 -12.29
CA LEU A 128 6.30 0.18 -11.35
C LEU A 128 7.73 0.15 -10.83
N THR A 129 7.88 -0.34 -9.62
CA THR A 129 9.16 -0.74 -9.05
C THR A 129 9.27 -2.26 -9.14
N LYS A 130 10.39 -2.78 -9.64
CA LYS A 130 10.68 -4.21 -9.62
C LYS A 130 12.16 -4.46 -9.38
N ARG A 131 12.46 -5.65 -8.87
CA ARG A 131 13.82 -6.19 -8.90
C ARG A 131 13.88 -7.29 -9.95
N VAL A 132 14.84 -7.17 -10.85
CA VAL A 132 15.18 -8.25 -11.79
C VAL A 132 16.11 -9.23 -11.06
N LYS A 133 16.25 -10.46 -11.56
CA LYS A 133 17.22 -11.43 -10.99
C LYS A 133 18.62 -10.80 -10.95
N GLY A 134 19.12 -10.47 -9.76
CA GLY A 134 20.37 -9.73 -9.56
C GLY A 134 20.29 -8.74 -8.39
N GLU A 135 21.19 -7.77 -8.36
CA GLU A 135 21.17 -6.70 -7.35
C GLU A 135 20.29 -5.51 -7.78
N ASP A 136 20.17 -5.29 -9.09
CA ASP A 136 19.47 -4.17 -9.72
C ASP A 136 18.01 -4.01 -9.29
N SER A 137 17.67 -2.77 -8.96
CA SER A 137 16.33 -2.29 -8.71
C SER A 137 15.97 -1.24 -9.76
N ILE A 138 14.83 -1.42 -10.41
CA ILE A 138 14.50 -0.65 -11.61
C ILE A 138 13.09 -0.07 -11.48
N ILE A 139 12.94 1.17 -11.94
CA ILE A 139 11.63 1.78 -12.21
C ILE A 139 11.35 1.65 -13.69
N TYR A 140 10.22 1.05 -14.04
CA TYR A 140 9.73 1.01 -15.41
C TYR A 140 8.51 1.90 -15.57
N SER A 141 8.32 2.39 -16.80
CA SER A 141 7.13 3.11 -17.21
C SER A 141 6.44 2.44 -18.39
N SER A 142 5.12 2.54 -18.43
CA SER A 142 4.29 2.16 -19.59
C SER A 142 3.01 2.99 -19.59
N ASN A 143 2.03 2.67 -20.45
CA ASN A 143 0.75 3.36 -20.48
C ASN A 143 -0.41 2.37 -20.26
N VAL A 144 -1.41 2.76 -19.48
CA VAL A 144 -2.59 1.91 -19.16
C VAL A 144 -3.28 1.39 -20.44
N CYS A 145 -3.28 2.18 -21.52
CA CYS A 145 -3.92 1.80 -22.77
C CYS A 145 -3.10 0.81 -23.61
N CYS A 146 -1.78 0.73 -23.40
CA CYS A 146 -0.89 -0.20 -24.10
C CYS A 146 0.19 -0.72 -23.14
N PRO A 147 -0.19 -1.57 -22.17
CA PRO A 147 0.67 -1.85 -21.03
C PRO A 147 1.74 -2.93 -21.33
N THR A 148 2.11 -3.09 -22.60
CA THR A 148 3.06 -4.09 -23.13
C THR A 148 4.45 -3.51 -23.40
N CYS A 149 4.58 -2.19 -23.57
CA CYS A 149 5.85 -1.52 -23.83
C CYS A 149 6.39 -0.89 -22.54
N TRP A 150 7.20 -1.64 -21.79
CA TRP A 150 7.85 -1.17 -20.57
C TRP A 150 9.21 -0.54 -20.87
N ASN A 151 9.35 0.75 -20.56
CA ASN A 151 10.59 1.50 -20.71
C ASN A 151 11.26 1.69 -19.36
N GLU A 152 12.56 1.42 -19.29
CA GLU A 152 13.36 1.72 -18.10
C GLU A 152 13.43 3.24 -17.89
N VAL A 153 13.08 3.69 -16.68
CA VAL A 153 13.19 5.08 -16.26
C VAL A 153 14.52 5.32 -15.56
N ILE A 154 14.86 4.43 -14.61
CA ILE A 154 16.10 4.49 -13.82
C ILE A 154 16.39 3.10 -13.24
N CYS A 155 17.67 2.74 -13.18
CA CYS A 155 18.20 1.55 -12.54
C CYS A 155 19.23 1.95 -11.48
N GLU A 156 19.14 1.36 -10.28
CA GLU A 156 20.13 1.49 -9.20
C GLU A 156 20.45 0.09 -8.64
N ASP A 157 21.69 -0.12 -8.19
CA ASP A 157 22.20 -1.37 -7.60
C ASP A 157 22.36 -1.27 -6.07
N GLU A 158 22.74 -0.10 -5.55
CA GLU A 158 22.87 0.15 -4.10
C GLU A 158 21.50 0.29 -3.41
N TYR A 159 20.55 0.95 -4.08
CA TYR A 159 19.25 1.31 -3.52
C TYR A 159 18.13 0.51 -4.17
N VAL A 160 17.30 -0.10 -3.33
CA VAL A 160 16.08 -0.77 -3.75
C VAL A 160 14.90 0.20 -3.68
N PHE A 161 14.23 0.39 -4.81
CA PHE A 161 12.97 1.12 -4.90
C PHE A 161 11.84 0.28 -4.29
N GLN A 162 11.22 0.79 -3.24
CA GLN A 162 10.12 0.14 -2.53
C GLN A 162 8.77 0.67 -3.05
N THR A 163 8.07 1.53 -2.30
CA THR A 163 6.81 2.16 -2.73
C THR A 163 7.04 3.42 -3.58
N ILE A 164 6.18 3.61 -4.59
CA ILE A 164 6.22 4.69 -5.58
C ILE A 164 4.87 5.42 -5.64
N CYS A 165 4.91 6.74 -5.81
CA CYS A 165 3.74 7.56 -6.12
C CYS A 165 4.09 8.56 -7.24
N ALA A 166 3.27 8.59 -8.29
CA ALA A 166 3.38 9.56 -9.37
C ALA A 166 2.74 10.89 -8.95
N LEU A 167 3.55 11.95 -8.87
CA LEU A 167 3.10 13.29 -8.49
C LEU A 167 2.62 14.09 -9.72
N SER A 168 3.29 13.86 -10.85
CA SER A 168 2.98 14.43 -12.16
C SER A 168 3.43 13.50 -13.30
N SER A 169 3.46 14.02 -14.51
CA SER A 169 4.03 13.36 -15.69
C SER A 169 5.53 13.14 -15.64
N ASP A 170 6.26 14.01 -14.93
CA ASP A 170 7.72 13.99 -14.90
C ASP A 170 8.29 13.77 -13.50
N LEU A 171 7.45 13.80 -12.47
CA LEU A 171 7.91 13.72 -11.08
C LEU A 171 7.30 12.54 -10.35
N LEU A 172 8.18 11.68 -9.85
CA LEU A 172 7.84 10.56 -8.97
C LEU A 172 8.41 10.83 -7.59
N VAL A 173 7.72 10.39 -6.54
CA VAL A 173 8.30 10.18 -5.22
C VAL A 173 8.39 8.68 -4.94
N VAL A 174 9.56 8.25 -4.48
CA VAL A 174 9.83 6.82 -4.25
C VAL A 174 10.56 6.66 -2.92
N SER A 175 10.12 5.71 -2.10
CA SER A 175 10.90 5.27 -0.95
C SER A 175 11.99 4.31 -1.39
N THR A 176 13.19 4.50 -0.86
CA THR A 176 14.37 3.69 -1.16
C THR A 176 14.99 3.12 0.09
N CYS A 177 15.62 1.96 -0.05
CA CYS A 177 16.29 1.25 1.04
C CYS A 177 17.60 0.63 0.52
N THR A 178 18.70 0.70 1.26
CA THR A 178 19.95 0.07 0.82
C THR A 178 19.87 -1.45 0.84
N SER A 179 20.47 -2.11 -0.15
CA SER A 179 20.65 -3.56 -0.22
C SER A 179 21.84 -4.03 0.65
N PRO A 180 21.77 -5.19 1.34
CA PRO A 180 20.61 -6.04 1.54
C PRO A 180 19.60 -5.38 2.50
N ILE A 181 18.30 -5.58 2.23
CA ILE A 181 17.22 -5.00 3.04
C ILE A 181 17.16 -5.69 4.42
N ASN A 182 17.47 -4.94 5.47
CA ASN A 182 17.41 -5.37 6.86
C ASN A 182 17.21 -4.16 7.79
N ILE A 183 17.08 -4.39 9.10
CA ILE A 183 16.76 -3.34 10.08
C ILE A 183 17.79 -2.18 10.15
N TYR A 184 19.01 -2.38 9.64
CA TYR A 184 20.08 -1.39 9.58
C TYR A 184 20.19 -0.71 8.22
N SER A 185 19.36 -1.07 7.25
CA SER A 185 19.39 -0.44 5.92
C SER A 185 19.05 1.04 6.04
N ARG A 186 19.83 1.88 5.33
CA ARG A 186 19.53 3.30 5.20
C ARG A 186 18.28 3.47 4.35
N GLN A 187 17.44 4.42 4.72
CA GLN A 187 16.16 4.64 4.07
C GLN A 187 15.99 6.11 3.72
N SER A 188 15.40 6.40 2.57
CA SER A 188 15.11 7.77 2.17
C SER A 188 13.91 7.85 1.23
N LEU A 189 13.24 9.00 1.20
CA LEU A 189 12.32 9.36 0.13
C LEU A 189 13.10 10.11 -0.94
N ARG A 190 12.85 9.80 -2.20
CA ARG A 190 13.56 10.38 -3.35
C ARG A 190 12.59 10.92 -4.37
N LEU A 191 12.88 12.10 -4.88
CA LEU A 191 12.24 12.66 -6.07
C LEU A 191 13.00 12.21 -7.31
N ILE A 192 12.30 11.66 -8.29
CA ILE A 192 12.87 11.16 -9.54
C ILE A 192 12.24 11.89 -10.71
N SER A 193 13.07 12.38 -11.62
CA SER A 193 12.63 12.93 -12.91
C SER A 193 12.50 11.79 -13.91
N VAL A 194 11.30 11.61 -14.46
CA VAL A 194 11.02 10.57 -15.45
C VAL A 194 11.77 10.86 -16.75
N THR A 195 11.72 12.10 -17.24
CA THR A 195 12.34 12.51 -18.51
C THR A 195 13.86 12.54 -18.43
N LYS A 196 14.44 12.84 -17.27
CA LYS A 196 15.90 12.84 -17.08
C LYS A 196 16.45 11.49 -16.62
N GLY A 197 15.57 10.56 -16.21
CA GLY A 197 15.95 9.24 -15.70
C GLY A 197 16.90 9.29 -14.50
N LYS A 198 16.69 10.23 -13.57
CA LYS A 198 17.61 10.41 -12.43
C LYS A 198 16.93 10.92 -11.17
N VAL A 199 17.56 10.63 -10.04
CA VAL A 199 17.23 11.23 -8.74
C VAL A 199 17.53 12.73 -8.77
N ILE A 200 16.55 13.53 -8.38
CA ILE A 200 16.65 15.00 -8.30
C ILE A 200 16.98 15.42 -6.87
N LYS A 201 16.33 14.78 -5.88
CA LYS A 201 16.44 15.13 -4.46
C LYS A 201 16.22 13.88 -3.61
N SER A 202 16.90 13.83 -2.48
CA SER A 202 16.65 12.85 -1.41
C SER A 202 16.29 13.60 -0.13
N PHE A 203 15.32 13.10 0.62
CA PHE A 203 14.83 13.68 1.85
C PHE A 203 14.30 12.61 2.81
N SER A 204 14.10 13.00 4.07
CA SER A 204 13.91 12.07 5.19
C SER A 204 15.08 11.08 5.34
N LYS A 205 15.05 10.31 6.43
CA LYS A 205 16.04 9.28 6.75
C LYS A 205 15.42 8.19 7.60
N GLU A 206 16.09 7.06 7.72
CA GLU A 206 15.66 5.99 8.62
C GLU A 206 15.52 6.48 10.07
N GLY A 207 14.43 6.09 10.72
CA GLY A 207 14.20 6.35 12.14
C GLY A 207 12.71 6.45 12.48
N LYS A 208 12.43 6.68 13.77
CA LYS A 208 11.08 6.63 14.34
C LYS A 208 10.59 7.97 14.89
N GLU A 209 11.40 9.02 14.75
CA GLU A 209 11.03 10.39 15.14
C GLU A 209 10.29 11.09 14.00
N ASP A 210 9.62 12.19 14.31
CA ASP A 210 8.87 12.99 13.34
C ASP A 210 9.77 13.44 12.16
N GLY A 211 9.24 13.28 10.94
CA GLY A 211 9.98 13.53 9.70
C GLY A 211 10.97 12.43 9.30
N GLN A 212 11.23 11.44 10.15
CA GLN A 212 11.95 10.21 9.81
C GLN A 212 10.99 9.10 9.37
N ILE A 213 11.48 8.17 8.58
CA ILE A 213 10.72 7.05 8.04
C ILE A 213 11.26 5.70 8.50
N PHE A 214 10.38 4.72 8.70
CA PHE A 214 10.80 3.35 9.02
C PHE A 214 10.02 2.33 8.19
N PHE A 215 10.66 1.84 7.14
CA PHE A 215 10.14 0.98 6.08
C PHE A 215 8.79 1.49 5.54
N PRO A 216 8.79 2.58 4.75
CA PRO A 216 7.57 3.06 4.10
C PRO A 216 6.84 1.94 3.35
N LEU A 217 5.53 1.88 3.54
CA LEU A 217 4.67 0.84 2.98
C LEU A 217 3.78 1.41 1.86
N SER A 218 3.36 2.66 1.98
CA SER A 218 2.49 3.32 1.01
C SER A 218 2.72 4.83 0.99
N ILE A 219 2.63 5.42 -0.21
CA ILE A 219 2.70 6.86 -0.44
C ILE A 219 1.48 7.28 -1.24
N GLN A 220 0.78 8.32 -0.77
CA GLN A 220 -0.38 8.90 -1.46
C GLN A 220 -0.17 10.39 -1.71
N LYS A 221 -0.68 10.88 -2.84
CA LYS A 221 -0.77 12.31 -3.10
C LYS A 221 -1.84 12.92 -2.20
N TYR A 222 -1.57 14.10 -1.64
CA TYR A 222 -2.48 14.81 -0.75
C TYR A 222 -2.47 16.31 -1.06
N GLY A 223 -3.30 16.73 -2.02
CA GLY A 223 -3.24 18.08 -2.56
C GLY A 223 -1.91 18.35 -3.27
N SER A 224 -1.17 19.37 -2.81
CA SER A 224 0.22 19.63 -3.23
C SER A 224 1.25 18.76 -2.50
N ASP A 225 0.85 18.15 -1.40
CA ASP A 225 1.72 17.42 -0.49
C ASP A 225 1.63 15.92 -0.75
N ILE A 226 2.37 15.16 0.05
CA ILE A 226 2.31 13.70 0.08
C ILE A 226 2.05 13.21 1.50
N LEU A 227 1.39 12.07 1.60
CA LEU A 227 1.25 11.30 2.83
C LEU A 227 2.03 10.00 2.70
N VAL A 228 2.74 9.62 3.77
CA VAL A 228 3.57 8.42 3.81
C VAL A 228 3.19 7.60 5.03
N LEU A 229 2.75 6.36 4.81
CA LEU A 229 2.56 5.34 5.85
C LEU A 229 3.83 4.53 5.99
N ASP A 230 4.35 4.40 7.21
CA ASP A 230 5.50 3.56 7.54
C ASP A 230 5.16 2.45 8.55
N LYS A 231 6.08 1.51 8.78
CA LYS A 231 5.86 0.38 9.70
C LYS A 231 5.65 0.78 11.17
N THR A 232 5.89 2.04 11.54
CA THR A 232 5.57 2.51 12.90
C THR A 232 4.08 2.82 13.08
N GLY A 233 3.28 2.70 12.02
CA GLY A 233 1.85 3.02 12.02
C GLY A 233 1.56 4.51 11.85
N ARG A 234 2.59 5.35 11.64
CA ARG A 234 2.40 6.78 11.39
C ARG A 234 2.08 7.01 9.92
N ILE A 235 1.07 7.84 9.65
CA ILE A 235 0.89 8.51 8.36
C ILE A 235 1.43 9.93 8.53
N GLN A 236 2.50 10.26 7.82
CA GLN A 236 3.18 11.56 7.92
C GLN A 236 2.98 12.38 6.65
N GLN A 237 2.76 13.68 6.83
CA GLN A 237 2.63 14.65 5.76
C GLN A 237 3.97 15.31 5.47
N PHE A 238 4.35 15.33 4.18
CA PHE A 238 5.50 16.07 3.68
C PHE A 238 5.07 16.98 2.53
N THR A 239 5.71 18.13 2.41
CA THR A 239 5.56 18.97 1.22
C THR A 239 6.07 18.21 -0.01
N GLN A 240 5.67 18.64 -1.22
CA GLN A 240 6.20 18.05 -2.46
C GLN A 240 7.73 18.10 -2.54
N ASP A 241 8.33 19.13 -1.92
CA ASP A 241 9.78 19.34 -1.88
C ASP A 241 10.46 18.50 -0.78
N GLY A 242 9.70 17.84 0.09
CA GLY A 242 10.22 16.88 1.07
C GLY A 242 10.44 17.44 2.48
N ASP A 243 9.89 18.60 2.79
CA ASP A 243 9.89 19.14 4.15
C ASP A 243 8.80 18.46 4.98
N PHE A 244 9.12 18.07 6.21
CA PHE A 244 8.14 17.49 7.12
C PHE A 244 7.13 18.55 7.56
N VAL A 245 5.85 18.21 7.50
CA VAL A 245 4.75 19.09 7.92
C VAL A 245 4.21 18.65 9.29
N ARG A 246 3.75 17.40 9.40
CA ARG A 246 3.16 16.84 10.63
C ARG A 246 2.98 15.33 10.55
N VAL A 247 2.69 14.70 11.69
CA VAL A 247 2.02 13.39 11.73
C VAL A 247 0.53 13.60 11.52
N ALA A 248 -0.02 13.10 10.42
CA ALA A 248 -1.42 13.28 10.05
C ALA A 248 -2.36 12.33 10.81
N THR A 249 -1.89 11.12 11.12
CA THR A 249 -2.55 10.18 12.03
C THR A 249 -1.56 9.11 12.45
N LYS A 250 -1.88 8.34 13.50
CA LYS A 250 -1.09 7.19 13.93
C LYS A 250 -1.98 6.03 14.36
N ILE A 251 -1.73 4.87 13.79
CA ILE A 251 -2.25 3.57 14.24
C ILE A 251 -1.16 2.79 14.97
N ASP A 252 -1.52 1.62 15.51
CA ASP A 252 -0.55 0.66 16.04
C ASP A 252 0.52 0.28 15.01
N ALA A 253 1.76 0.17 15.49
CA ALA A 253 2.88 -0.24 14.65
C ALA A 253 2.64 -1.63 14.05
N TYR A 254 3.13 -1.82 12.83
CA TYR A 254 3.05 -3.06 12.06
C TYR A 254 1.64 -3.53 11.64
N LEU A 255 0.56 -2.80 11.95
CA LEU A 255 -0.78 -3.18 11.50
C LEU A 255 -1.09 -2.76 10.06
N GLY A 256 -0.81 -1.51 9.69
CA GLY A 256 -1.17 -0.97 8.38
C GLY A 256 -0.25 -1.49 7.27
N ASN A 257 -0.82 -1.93 6.16
CA ASN A 257 -0.10 -2.37 4.96
C ASN A 257 -0.18 -1.36 3.81
N ALA A 258 -1.32 -0.68 3.66
CA ALA A 258 -1.54 0.36 2.67
C ALA A 258 -2.68 1.28 3.12
N PHE A 259 -2.74 2.47 2.54
CA PHE A 259 -3.86 3.38 2.76
C PHE A 259 -4.24 4.13 1.48
N VAL A 260 -5.46 4.64 1.44
CA VAL A 260 -5.94 5.63 0.49
C VAL A 260 -6.64 6.76 1.23
N VAL A 261 -6.60 7.95 0.65
CA VAL A 261 -7.25 9.14 1.20
C VAL A 261 -8.70 9.19 0.70
N ASP A 262 -9.63 9.31 1.63
CA ASP A 262 -11.06 9.50 1.42
C ASP A 262 -11.46 10.79 2.15
N ASP A 263 -11.44 11.92 1.42
CA ASP A 263 -11.59 13.27 1.97
C ASP A 263 -10.64 13.59 3.14
N SER A 264 -11.17 13.69 4.37
CA SER A 264 -10.40 13.95 5.60
C SER A 264 -10.00 12.68 6.35
N MET A 265 -10.24 11.50 5.77
CA MET A 265 -9.99 10.20 6.37
C MET A 265 -8.92 9.45 5.59
N ALA A 266 -8.17 8.60 6.29
CA ALA A 266 -7.44 7.50 5.68
C ALA A 266 -8.24 6.22 5.86
N LEU A 267 -8.57 5.57 4.75
CA LEU A 267 -8.96 4.17 4.76
C LEU A 267 -7.67 3.34 4.73
N ILE A 268 -7.46 2.48 5.72
CA ILE A 268 -6.24 1.71 5.90
C ILE A 268 -6.56 0.23 5.79
N ALA A 269 -5.75 -0.50 5.03
CA ALA A 269 -5.73 -1.95 5.03
C ALA A 269 -4.83 -2.46 6.15
N CYS A 270 -5.40 -3.23 7.07
CA CYS A 270 -4.72 -3.72 8.26
C CYS A 270 -4.60 -5.25 8.26
N SER A 271 -3.46 -5.74 8.76
CA SER A 271 -3.23 -7.14 9.12
C SER A 271 -2.53 -7.20 10.46
N GLY A 272 -2.93 -8.09 11.34
CA GLY A 272 -2.26 -8.22 12.63
C GLY A 272 -2.57 -9.48 13.39
N ILE A 273 -1.73 -9.75 14.39
CA ILE A 273 -2.02 -10.70 15.44
C ILE A 273 -2.85 -9.98 16.51
N VAL A 274 -4.09 -10.41 16.70
CA VAL A 274 -5.08 -9.79 17.58
C VAL A 274 -5.78 -10.82 18.46
N LEU A 275 -6.54 -10.38 19.46
CA LEU A 275 -7.39 -11.22 20.27
C LEU A 275 -8.83 -11.25 19.73
N ASP A 276 -9.44 -12.43 19.72
CA ASP A 276 -10.88 -12.61 19.48
C ASP A 276 -11.71 -12.39 20.77
N ASN A 277 -13.03 -12.58 20.68
CA ASN A 277 -13.95 -12.47 21.82
C ASN A 277 -13.64 -13.44 22.97
N ASP A 278 -12.95 -14.55 22.70
CA ASP A 278 -12.54 -15.55 23.69
C ASP A 278 -11.14 -15.26 24.26
N ASN A 279 -10.53 -14.12 23.95
CA ASN A 279 -9.15 -13.77 24.24
C ASN A 279 -8.12 -14.75 23.64
N LYS A 280 -8.44 -15.39 22.51
CA LYS A 280 -7.48 -16.23 21.78
C LYS A 280 -6.78 -15.40 20.72
N THR A 281 -5.48 -15.64 20.59
CA THR A 281 -4.66 -15.03 19.54
C THR A 281 -5.02 -15.58 18.17
N ILE A 282 -5.41 -14.68 17.25
CA ILE A 282 -5.71 -14.97 15.85
C ILE A 282 -4.92 -14.03 14.93
N CYS A 283 -4.72 -14.45 13.68
CA CYS A 283 -4.34 -13.52 12.61
C CYS A 283 -5.60 -13.00 11.95
N ASP A 284 -5.74 -11.69 11.84
CA ASP A 284 -6.92 -11.07 11.28
C ASP A 284 -6.57 -9.94 10.31
N ASP A 285 -7.46 -9.72 9.34
CA ASP A 285 -7.35 -8.76 8.25
C ASP A 285 -8.64 -7.91 8.21
N TRP A 286 -8.50 -6.60 8.12
CA TRP A 286 -9.65 -5.68 8.10
C TRP A 286 -9.31 -4.36 7.41
N LEU A 287 -10.35 -3.55 7.18
CA LEU A 287 -10.23 -2.15 6.79
C LEU A 287 -10.60 -1.26 7.97
N GLU A 288 -9.83 -0.20 8.16
CA GLU A 288 -10.03 0.79 9.22
C GLU A 288 -10.15 2.20 8.64
N LYS A 289 -11.01 3.05 9.22
CA LYS A 289 -11.11 4.47 8.86
C LYS A 289 -10.63 5.34 10.00
N VAL A 290 -9.56 6.11 9.77
CA VAL A 290 -9.00 7.03 10.77
C VAL A 290 -8.93 8.46 10.23
N PRO A 291 -9.20 9.49 11.05
CA PRO A 291 -9.15 10.87 10.59
C PRO A 291 -7.70 11.36 10.42
N LEU A 292 -7.48 12.19 9.40
CA LEU A 292 -6.19 12.80 9.07
C LEU A 292 -5.99 14.15 9.79
N ASP A 293 -6.38 14.22 11.06
CA ASP A 293 -6.42 15.44 11.89
C ASP A 293 -5.33 15.49 12.97
N GLY A 294 -4.43 14.50 13.00
CA GLY A 294 -3.40 14.32 14.02
C GLY A 294 -3.83 13.41 15.17
N SER A 295 -5.03 12.83 15.08
CA SER A 295 -5.50 11.80 16.02
C SER A 295 -4.62 10.56 16.03
N LYS A 296 -4.79 9.77 17.09
CA LYS A 296 -4.12 8.50 17.27
C LYS A 296 -5.18 7.43 17.52
N TRP A 297 -5.20 6.42 16.69
CA TRP A 297 -5.93 5.19 16.91
C TRP A 297 -5.00 4.20 17.62
N LEU A 298 -4.85 4.42 18.92
CA LEU A 298 -4.01 3.67 19.86
C LEU A 298 -4.90 3.14 21.00
N PRO A 299 -4.41 2.25 21.89
CA PRO A 299 -5.29 1.53 22.79
C PRO A 299 -5.93 2.52 23.75
N ASP A 300 -7.27 2.55 23.79
CA ASP A 300 -7.99 3.28 24.82
C ASP A 300 -7.98 2.44 26.10
N THR A 301 -7.19 2.85 27.11
CA THR A 301 -7.13 2.17 28.41
C THR A 301 -8.48 2.15 29.12
N ASP A 302 -9.36 3.10 28.80
CA ASP A 302 -10.69 3.23 29.40
C ASP A 302 -11.75 2.42 28.62
N PHE A 303 -11.41 1.84 27.46
CA PHE A 303 -12.32 1.00 26.67
C PHE A 303 -12.70 -0.30 27.41
N VAL A 304 -11.81 -0.79 28.27
CA VAL A 304 -12.07 -1.97 29.12
C VAL A 304 -13.18 -1.70 30.13
N ASP A 305 -13.30 -0.45 30.60
CA ASP A 305 -14.23 -0.04 31.66
C ASP A 305 -15.58 0.48 31.13
N LYS A 306 -15.73 0.71 29.81
CA LYS A 306 -17.00 1.11 29.17
C LYS A 306 -18.00 -0.04 28.98
N LYS A 307 -17.77 -1.20 29.61
CA LYS A 307 -18.75 -2.29 29.72
C LYS A 307 -19.73 -2.04 30.86
N GLU A 308 -20.76 -1.26 30.59
CA GLU A 308 -22.10 -1.46 31.17
C GLU A 308 -23.11 -1.71 30.05
#